data_AF-A0A976KXT3-F1
#
_entry.id   AF-A0A976KXT3-F1
#
_cell.length_a   1.000
_cell.length_b   1.000
_cell.length_c   1.000
_cell.angle_alpha   90.00
_cell.angle_beta   90.00
_cell.angle_gamma   90.00
#
_symmetry.space_group_name_H-M   'P 1'
#
loop_
_entity.id
_entity.type
_entity.pdbx_description
1 polymer ?
#
loop_
_entity_poly.entity_id
_entity_poly.type
_entity_poly.pdbx_seq_one_letter_code
_entity_poly.pdbx_strand_id
1 'polypeptide(L)'
;MLVLGWACSPSDPGAAASSSGDAATFTSTDPSGPRLGVCGLLGEAVAAADVYEGTEQHYLIGDQGHGWDVCRVSVDVTFAGPPPVPCELCDFAMSVSFANPTVLTDVDGSCASSELALDPAAIAALAGHTAAYGHVSEYTGHNDVLMVYDPTQLRWNARSFATYDAETRSLRYDQRNGFCAY
;
A
#
# COMPACT_ATOMS: atom_id res chain seq x y z
N MET A 1 18.26 -6.09 5.15
CA MET A 1 16.90 -6.14 4.57
C MET A 1 16.15 -4.99 5.21
N LEU A 2 16.03 -3.85 4.51
CA LEU A 2 15.17 -2.76 5.00
C LEU A 2 13.75 -3.31 4.98
N VAL A 3 13.21 -3.58 6.16
CA VAL A 3 11.77 -3.73 6.30
C VAL A 3 11.27 -2.29 6.17
N LEU A 4 10.76 -1.95 4.99
CA LEU A 4 9.98 -0.74 4.79
C LEU A 4 8.69 -0.92 5.62
N GLY A 5 8.84 -0.81 6.94
CA GLY A 5 7.77 -0.79 7.92
C GLY A 5 7.09 0.55 7.80
N TRP A 6 6.41 0.76 6.68
CA TRP A 6 5.54 1.90 6.45
C TRP A 6 4.26 1.67 7.24
N ALA A 7 4.39 1.66 8.56
CA ALA A 7 3.26 1.86 9.43
C ALA A 7 3.06 3.38 9.45
N CYS A 8 2.09 3.88 8.68
CA CYS A 8 1.46 5.16 8.98
C CYS A 8 1.07 5.04 10.46
N SER A 9 1.68 5.82 11.35
CA SER A 9 1.44 5.66 12.79
C SER A 9 -0.05 5.92 13.01
N PRO A 10 -0.80 5.02 13.69
CA PRO A 10 -2.19 5.28 14.00
C PRO A 10 -2.23 6.41 15.03
N SER A 11 -2.15 7.64 14.54
CA SER A 11 -2.44 8.83 15.31
C SER A 11 -3.94 8.81 15.49
N ASP A 12 -4.44 8.19 16.57
CA ASP A 12 -5.84 8.29 16.97
C ASP A 12 -6.22 9.78 17.02
N PRO A 13 -7.05 10.29 16.09
CA PRO A 13 -7.56 11.64 16.25
C PRO A 13 -8.51 11.58 17.45
N GLY A 14 -8.10 12.22 18.55
CA GLY A 14 -8.79 12.17 19.83
C GLY A 14 -10.32 12.23 19.67
N ALA A 15 -10.99 11.30 20.33
CA ALA A 15 -12.44 11.14 20.30
C ALA A 15 -13.16 12.49 20.53
N ALA A 16 -13.67 13.08 19.45
CA ALA A 16 -14.53 14.25 19.53
C ALA A 16 -15.92 13.81 20.00
N ALA A 17 -16.38 14.42 21.08
CA ALA A 17 -17.72 14.22 21.63
C ALA A 17 -18.79 14.44 20.56
N SER A 18 -19.67 13.45 20.39
CA SER A 18 -20.83 13.50 19.50
C SER A 18 -21.75 14.65 19.88
N SER A 19 -21.78 15.69 19.06
CA SER A 19 -22.86 16.68 19.04
C SER A 19 -23.54 16.59 17.68
N SER A 20 -24.84 16.31 17.70
CA SER A 20 -25.70 16.30 16.52
C SER A 20 -25.87 17.74 16.03
N GLY A 21 -25.10 18.13 15.03
CA GLY A 21 -25.15 19.45 14.40
C GLY A 21 -24.99 19.34 12.90
N ASP A 22 -25.79 20.12 12.19
CA ASP A 22 -25.94 20.19 10.74
C ASP A 22 -24.60 20.22 9.96
N ALA A 23 -24.66 19.71 8.73
CA ALA A 23 -23.54 19.58 7.77
C ALA A 23 -22.61 20.81 7.77
N ALA A 24 -21.56 20.74 8.58
CA ALA A 24 -20.52 21.75 8.63
C ALA A 24 -19.57 21.51 7.46
N THR A 25 -19.51 22.49 6.55
CA THR A 25 -18.40 22.64 5.62
C THR A 25 -17.14 22.88 6.46
N PHE A 26 -16.31 21.86 6.64
CA PHE A 26 -15.05 21.97 7.35
C PHE A 26 -14.02 22.70 6.48
N THR A 27 -14.04 24.04 6.47
CA THR A 27 -12.89 24.82 6.04
C THR A 27 -11.91 24.96 7.22
N SER A 28 -11.17 23.88 7.50
CA SER A 28 -10.00 23.95 8.38
C SER A 28 -8.96 24.84 7.72
N THR A 29 -8.93 26.12 8.12
CA THR A 29 -8.00 27.11 7.59
C THR A 29 -6.84 27.37 8.55
N ASP A 30 -6.62 26.48 9.53
CA ASP A 30 -5.47 26.61 10.43
C ASP A 30 -4.22 26.13 9.67
N PRO A 31 -3.34 27.03 9.20
CA PRO A 31 -2.18 26.66 8.39
C PRO A 31 -1.01 26.16 9.25
N SER A 32 -1.22 25.95 10.56
CA SER A 32 -0.16 25.60 11.50
C SER A 32 0.02 24.09 11.74
N GLY A 33 -0.93 23.25 11.31
CA GLY A 33 -0.86 21.79 11.44
C GLY A 33 -0.34 21.09 10.17
N PRO A 34 0.25 19.88 10.30
CA PRO A 34 0.60 19.07 9.14
C PRO A 34 -0.66 18.74 8.32
N ARG A 35 -0.55 18.76 7.00
CA ARG A 35 -1.68 18.37 6.13
C ARG A 35 -1.85 16.86 6.25
N LEU A 36 -3.09 16.39 6.29
CA LEU A 36 -3.40 14.97 6.39
C LEU A 36 -3.97 14.45 5.07
N GLY A 37 -3.45 13.32 4.63
CA GLY A 37 -3.92 12.58 3.46
C GLY A 37 -4.07 11.10 3.76
N VAL A 38 -4.44 10.29 2.77
CA VAL A 38 -4.49 8.83 2.90
C VAL A 38 -3.32 8.22 2.15
N CYS A 39 -2.50 7.46 2.87
CA CYS A 39 -1.37 6.69 2.33
C CYS A 39 -1.81 5.28 1.92
N GLY A 40 -1.17 4.71 0.91
CA GLY A 40 -1.41 3.32 0.56
C GLY A 40 -0.54 2.74 -0.54
N LEU A 41 -0.90 1.52 -0.91
CA LEU A 41 -0.36 0.76 -2.02
C LEU A 41 -1.50 0.34 -2.94
N LEU A 42 -1.35 0.56 -4.23
CA LEU A 42 -2.26 0.07 -5.26
C LEU A 42 -1.47 -0.86 -6.18
N GLY A 43 -1.96 -2.07 -6.44
CA GLY A 43 -1.31 -2.98 -7.37
C GLY A 43 -2.28 -3.60 -8.36
N GLU A 44 -1.74 -3.85 -9.55
CA GLU A 44 -2.42 -4.57 -10.63
C GLU A 44 -1.39 -5.46 -11.32
N ALA A 45 -1.71 -6.75 -11.45
CA ALA A 45 -0.81 -7.74 -12.01
C ALA A 45 -1.55 -8.89 -12.69
N VAL A 46 -0.84 -9.59 -13.56
CA VAL A 46 -1.14 -10.97 -13.93
C VAL A 46 -0.40 -11.88 -12.93
N ALA A 47 -1.14 -12.70 -12.18
CA ALA A 47 -0.58 -13.51 -11.10
C ALA A 47 -1.05 -14.98 -11.16
N ALA A 48 -0.13 -15.92 -11.01
CA ALA A 48 -0.41 -17.33 -10.70
C ALA A 48 0.79 -17.92 -9.92
N ALA A 49 0.75 -19.23 -9.64
CA ALA A 49 1.77 -19.87 -8.79
C ALA A 49 3.24 -19.66 -9.21
N ASP A 50 3.49 -19.43 -10.50
CA ASP A 50 4.82 -19.28 -11.10
C ASP A 50 4.97 -17.99 -11.94
N VAL A 51 4.01 -17.08 -11.88
CA VAL A 51 4.03 -15.83 -12.64
C VAL A 51 3.49 -14.68 -11.80
N TYR A 52 4.18 -13.55 -11.90
CA TYR A 52 3.73 -12.25 -11.41
C TYR A 52 4.32 -11.21 -12.35
N GLU A 53 3.47 -10.43 -12.99
CA GLU A 53 3.90 -9.33 -13.85
C GLU A 53 2.87 -8.22 -13.75
N GLY A 54 3.31 -7.06 -13.29
CA GLY A 54 2.42 -5.94 -13.06
C GLY A 54 3.13 -4.72 -12.52
N THR A 55 2.34 -3.83 -11.95
CA THR A 55 2.83 -2.59 -11.33
C THR A 55 2.27 -2.44 -9.93
N GLU A 56 3.07 -1.87 -9.03
CA GLU A 56 2.64 -1.41 -7.71
C GLU A 56 2.89 0.09 -7.60
N GLN A 57 1.98 0.79 -6.93
CA GLN A 57 2.03 2.23 -6.76
C GLN A 57 1.90 2.60 -5.30
N HIS A 58 2.92 3.27 -4.79
CA HIS A 58 2.92 3.93 -3.50
C HIS A 58 2.25 5.30 -3.67
N TYR A 59 1.20 5.59 -2.91
CA TYR A 59 0.44 6.82 -3.09
C TYR A 59 0.15 7.55 -1.78
N LEU A 60 -0.05 8.85 -1.90
CA LEU A 60 -0.64 9.72 -0.89
C LEU A 60 -1.69 10.61 -1.56
N ILE A 61 -2.95 10.50 -1.11
CA ILE A 61 -4.07 11.32 -1.59
C ILE A 61 -4.31 12.43 -0.57
N GLY A 62 -4.32 13.69 -1.03
CA GLY A 62 -4.55 14.86 -0.19
C GLY A 62 -5.96 14.93 0.42
N ASP A 63 -6.21 15.97 1.21
CA ASP A 63 -7.50 16.28 1.83
C ASP A 63 -8.18 15.07 2.50
N GLN A 64 -7.44 14.36 3.37
CA GLN A 64 -7.92 13.17 4.09
C GLN A 64 -8.40 12.04 3.16
N GLY A 65 -7.88 11.96 1.93
CA GLY A 65 -8.27 10.97 0.92
C GLY A 65 -9.41 11.40 0.00
N HIS A 66 -9.89 12.65 0.12
CA HIS A 66 -10.91 13.24 -0.76
C HIS A 66 -10.32 14.17 -1.83
N GLY A 67 -9.02 14.45 -1.75
CA GLY A 67 -8.32 15.34 -2.67
C GLY A 67 -7.74 14.60 -3.87
N TRP A 68 -6.74 15.24 -4.48
CA TRP A 68 -5.96 14.71 -5.58
C TRP A 68 -4.69 14.01 -5.06
N ASP A 69 -4.06 13.18 -5.90
CA ASP A 69 -2.79 12.55 -5.57
C ASP A 69 -1.73 13.64 -5.35
N VAL A 70 -1.10 13.66 -4.18
CA VAL A 70 -0.01 14.60 -3.84
C VAL A 70 1.36 13.92 -3.88
N CYS A 71 1.41 12.61 -3.70
CA CYS A 71 2.57 11.78 -4.02
C CYS A 71 2.11 10.49 -4.70
N ARG A 72 2.76 10.09 -5.79
CA ARG A 72 2.54 8.79 -6.43
C ARG A 72 3.82 8.28 -7.09
N VAL A 73 4.28 7.11 -6.67
CA VAL A 73 5.48 6.44 -7.21
C VAL A 73 5.09 5.05 -7.68
N SER A 74 5.35 4.73 -8.94
CA SER A 74 5.08 3.43 -9.56
C SER A 74 6.35 2.60 -9.64
N VAL A 75 6.25 1.29 -9.44
CA VAL A 75 7.30 0.30 -9.65
C VAL A 75 6.77 -0.85 -10.50
N ASP A 76 7.64 -1.42 -11.33
CA ASP A 76 7.36 -2.69 -12.00
C ASP A 76 7.59 -3.81 -10.98
N VAL A 77 6.70 -4.81 -10.97
CA VAL A 77 6.75 -5.94 -10.05
C VAL A 77 6.75 -7.23 -10.83
N THR A 78 7.78 -8.04 -10.65
CA THR A 78 7.96 -9.31 -11.37
C THR A 78 8.22 -10.47 -10.44
N PHE A 79 7.84 -11.68 -10.85
CA PHE A 79 8.12 -12.92 -10.12
C PHE A 79 9.63 -13.10 -9.84
N ALA A 80 9.96 -13.42 -8.60
CA ALA A 80 11.34 -13.63 -8.13
C ALA A 80 11.58 -15.04 -7.58
N GLY A 81 10.58 -15.92 -7.58
CA GLY A 81 10.68 -17.30 -7.12
C GLY A 81 9.65 -17.68 -6.06
N PRO A 82 9.77 -18.88 -5.48
CA PRO A 82 8.94 -19.31 -4.35
C PRO A 82 9.09 -18.37 -3.13
N PRO A 83 8.09 -18.30 -2.23
CA PRO A 83 8.19 -17.51 -1.02
C PRO A 83 9.21 -18.14 -0.05
N PRO A 84 9.80 -17.35 0.87
CA PRO A 84 10.76 -17.86 1.86
C PRO A 84 10.12 -18.87 2.83
N VAL A 85 8.82 -18.73 3.09
CA VAL A 85 8.02 -19.64 3.91
C VAL A 85 6.71 -19.94 3.17
N PRO A 86 6.27 -21.21 3.08
CA PRO A 86 4.99 -21.57 2.49
C PRO A 86 3.83 -20.81 3.14
N CYS A 87 2.85 -20.36 2.34
CA CYS A 87 1.59 -19.86 2.85
C CYS A 87 0.54 -20.97 2.79
N GLU A 88 0.26 -21.62 3.92
CA GLU A 88 -0.66 -22.78 3.96
C GLU A 88 -2.11 -22.44 3.64
N LEU A 89 -2.49 -21.16 3.81
CA LEU A 89 -3.85 -20.67 3.53
C LEU A 89 -4.01 -20.08 2.14
N CYS A 90 -2.90 -19.85 1.41
CA CYS A 90 -2.95 -19.16 0.14
C CYS A 90 -3.22 -20.11 -1.03
N ASP A 91 -4.01 -19.65 -1.99
CA ASP A 91 -4.20 -20.32 -3.29
C ASP A 91 -2.89 -20.32 -4.09
N PHE A 92 -2.13 -19.22 -3.98
CA PHE A 92 -0.77 -19.11 -4.47
C PHE A 92 0.03 -18.16 -3.59
N ALA A 93 1.35 -18.35 -3.54
CA ALA A 93 2.28 -17.44 -2.89
C ALA A 93 3.62 -17.44 -3.61
N MET A 94 4.29 -16.30 -3.65
CA MET A 94 5.56 -16.10 -4.36
C MET A 94 6.35 -14.94 -3.77
N SER A 95 7.65 -14.94 -4.06
CA SER A 95 8.48 -13.75 -3.92
C SER A 95 8.39 -12.91 -5.20
N VAL A 96 8.35 -11.60 -5.07
CA VAL A 96 8.38 -10.62 -6.16
C VAL A 96 9.57 -9.69 -6.00
N SER A 97 10.07 -9.16 -7.11
CA SER A 97 11.14 -8.16 -7.16
C SER A 97 10.64 -6.90 -7.83
N PHE A 98 11.08 -5.76 -7.31
CA PHE A 98 10.66 -4.44 -7.76
C PHE A 98 11.72 -3.86 -8.71
N ALA A 99 11.28 -3.15 -9.75
CA ALA A 99 12.15 -2.53 -10.74
C ALA A 99 11.58 -1.19 -11.23
N ASN A 100 12.43 -0.41 -11.93
CA ASN A 100 12.05 0.80 -12.66
C ASN A 100 11.16 1.80 -11.90
N PRO A 101 11.53 2.20 -10.66
CA PRO A 101 10.73 3.17 -9.89
C PRO A 101 10.59 4.49 -10.67
N THR A 102 9.35 4.96 -10.80
CA THR A 102 8.98 6.16 -11.55
C THR A 102 8.08 7.05 -10.70
N VAL A 103 8.48 8.30 -10.50
CA VAL A 103 7.63 9.31 -9.85
C VAL A 103 6.58 9.79 -10.84
N LEU A 104 5.32 9.54 -10.53
CA LEU A 104 4.16 9.99 -11.32
C LEU A 104 3.66 11.36 -10.84
N THR A 105 3.71 11.62 -9.54
CA THR A 105 3.29 12.89 -8.93
C THR A 105 4.09 13.16 -7.67
N ASP A 106 4.55 14.39 -7.51
CA ASP A 106 5.22 14.88 -6.30
C ASP A 106 4.93 16.38 -6.14
N VAL A 107 3.92 16.69 -5.35
CA VAL A 107 3.43 18.06 -5.13
C VAL A 107 4.26 18.68 -4.02
N ASP A 108 4.99 19.76 -4.33
CA ASP A 108 5.79 20.50 -3.34
C ASP A 108 6.79 19.63 -2.55
N GLY A 109 7.23 18.50 -3.10
CA GLY A 109 8.12 17.55 -2.43
C GLY A 109 7.43 16.61 -1.42
N SER A 110 6.10 16.51 -1.47
CA SER A 110 5.28 15.68 -0.57
C SER A 110 5.74 14.22 -0.50
N CYS A 111 6.31 13.65 -1.57
CA CYS A 111 6.83 12.29 -1.50
C CYS A 111 7.93 12.15 -0.44
N ALA A 112 8.84 13.11 -0.36
CA ALA A 112 9.94 13.11 0.60
C ALA A 112 9.53 13.64 1.99
N SER A 113 8.66 14.65 2.05
CA SER A 113 8.27 15.31 3.32
C SER A 113 7.16 14.60 4.08
N SER A 114 6.44 13.68 3.44
CA SER A 114 5.38 12.90 4.09
C SER A 114 5.91 11.72 4.89
N GLU A 115 5.01 11.09 5.66
CA GLU A 115 5.27 9.82 6.34
C GLU A 115 5.58 8.64 5.41
N LEU A 116 5.38 8.77 4.08
CA LEU A 116 5.90 7.79 3.13
C LEU A 116 7.43 7.81 3.04
N ALA A 117 8.06 8.96 3.35
CA ALA A 117 9.50 9.16 3.33
C ALA A 117 10.17 8.71 2.00
N LEU A 118 9.49 8.94 0.88
CA LEU A 118 9.93 8.60 -0.48
C LEU A 118 10.78 9.72 -1.07
N ASP A 119 11.94 9.95 -0.49
CA ASP A 119 12.97 10.80 -1.10
C ASP A 119 13.63 10.10 -2.31
N PRO A 120 14.46 10.80 -3.12
CA PRO A 120 15.09 10.19 -4.29
C PRO A 120 15.93 8.95 -3.99
N ALA A 121 16.55 8.86 -2.80
CA ALA A 121 17.35 7.71 -2.41
C ALA A 121 16.46 6.52 -2.01
N ALA A 122 15.36 6.78 -1.28
CA ALA A 122 14.36 5.79 -0.93
C ALA A 122 13.65 5.23 -2.17
N ILE A 123 13.30 6.10 -3.13
CA ILE A 123 12.72 5.70 -4.42
C ILE A 123 13.70 4.82 -5.19
N ALA A 124 14.98 5.21 -5.28
CA ALA A 124 16.00 4.39 -5.94
C ALA A 124 16.19 3.03 -5.25
N ALA A 125 16.05 2.98 -3.91
CA ALA A 125 16.15 1.75 -3.13
C ALA A 125 14.96 0.79 -3.31
N LEU A 126 13.85 1.24 -3.92
CA LEU A 126 12.77 0.33 -4.34
C LEU A 126 13.26 -0.62 -5.44
N ALA A 127 14.18 -0.19 -6.32
CA ALA A 127 14.74 -1.07 -7.33
C ALA A 127 15.58 -2.19 -6.68
N GLY A 128 15.23 -3.45 -6.97
CA GLY A 128 15.85 -4.62 -6.35
C GLY A 128 15.29 -4.95 -4.96
N HIS A 129 14.30 -4.20 -4.46
CA HIS A 129 13.54 -4.63 -3.30
C HIS A 129 12.80 -5.93 -3.61
N THR A 130 12.68 -6.80 -2.60
CA THR A 130 11.93 -8.05 -2.71
C THR A 130 10.88 -8.13 -1.62
N ALA A 131 9.69 -8.57 -2.00
CA ALA A 131 8.56 -8.82 -1.10
C ALA A 131 8.01 -10.23 -1.36
N ALA A 132 7.24 -10.78 -0.43
CA ALA A 132 6.55 -12.05 -0.64
C ALA A 132 5.05 -11.86 -0.49
N TYR A 133 4.33 -12.16 -1.57
CA TYR A 133 2.89 -11.98 -1.74
C TYR A 133 2.20 -13.32 -1.84
N GLY A 134 0.97 -13.37 -1.37
CA GLY A 134 0.07 -14.49 -1.52
C GLY A 134 -1.36 -14.02 -1.68
N HIS A 135 -2.20 -14.90 -2.20
CA HIS A 135 -3.61 -14.65 -2.39
C HIS A 135 -4.44 -15.70 -1.67
N VAL A 136 -5.53 -15.30 -1.04
CA VAL A 136 -6.54 -16.19 -0.44
C VAL A 136 -7.91 -15.77 -0.96
N SER A 137 -8.58 -16.65 -1.71
CA SER A 137 -9.92 -16.41 -2.29
C SER A 137 -11.06 -16.33 -1.27
N GLU A 138 -10.89 -16.97 -0.12
CA GLU A 138 -11.91 -16.95 0.93
C GLU A 138 -11.26 -16.83 2.32
N TYR A 139 -10.77 -15.64 2.66
CA TYR A 139 -10.23 -15.41 3.98
C TYR A 139 -11.37 -15.35 5.01
N THR A 140 -11.52 -16.39 5.83
CA THR A 140 -12.53 -16.49 6.90
C THR A 140 -14.00 -16.36 6.44
N GLY A 141 -14.31 -16.76 5.20
CA GLY A 141 -15.69 -16.74 4.69
C GLY A 141 -16.14 -15.39 4.12
N HIS A 142 -15.20 -14.51 3.76
CA HIS A 142 -15.49 -13.16 3.31
C HIS A 142 -15.03 -12.90 1.88
N ASN A 143 -13.81 -12.38 1.71
CA ASN A 143 -13.34 -11.81 0.46
C ASN A 143 -11.94 -12.34 0.12
N ASP A 144 -11.58 -12.13 -1.14
CA ASP A 144 -10.20 -12.21 -1.64
C ASP A 144 -9.30 -11.28 -0.82
N VAL A 145 -8.17 -11.79 -0.36
CA VAL A 145 -7.20 -11.06 0.46
C VAL A 145 -5.80 -11.17 -0.13
N LEU A 146 -5.10 -10.04 -0.18
CA LEU A 146 -3.66 -10.01 -0.36
C LEU A 146 -2.98 -10.33 0.97
N MET A 147 -2.23 -11.42 0.98
CA MET A 147 -1.35 -11.81 2.07
C MET A 147 0.06 -11.29 1.77
N VAL A 148 0.71 -10.72 2.79
CA VAL A 148 2.12 -10.32 2.70
C VAL A 148 2.90 -10.96 3.83
N TYR A 149 4.02 -11.58 3.51
CA TYR A 149 4.90 -12.17 4.51
C TYR A 149 5.70 -11.07 5.22
N ASP A 150 5.60 -11.05 6.55
CA ASP A 150 6.41 -10.18 7.40
C ASP A 150 7.63 -10.96 7.93
N PRO A 151 8.85 -10.68 7.45
CA PRO A 151 10.04 -11.38 7.89
C PRO A 151 10.45 -11.06 9.34
N THR A 152 9.92 -9.98 9.94
CA THR A 152 10.18 -9.65 11.34
C THR A 152 9.34 -10.50 12.29
N GLN A 153 8.10 -10.79 11.90
CA GLN A 153 7.15 -11.60 12.66
C GLN A 153 7.16 -13.07 12.23
N LEU A 154 7.88 -13.39 11.17
CA LEU A 154 7.95 -14.71 10.52
C LEU A 154 6.56 -15.28 10.20
N ARG A 155 5.62 -14.43 9.76
CA ARG A 155 4.25 -14.84 9.46
C ARG A 155 3.65 -14.11 8.26
N TRP A 156 2.65 -14.76 7.66
CA TRP A 156 1.80 -14.14 6.66
C TRP A 156 0.74 -13.28 7.34
N ASN A 157 0.61 -12.03 6.92
CA ASN A 157 -0.41 -11.09 7.40
C ASN A 157 -1.37 -10.75 6.25
N ALA A 158 -2.67 -10.76 6.53
CA ALA A 158 -3.66 -10.15 5.65
C ALA A 158 -3.40 -8.63 5.62
N ARG A 159 -3.19 -8.06 4.43
CA ARG A 159 -2.88 -6.63 4.27
C ARG A 159 -4.01 -5.82 3.69
N SER A 160 -4.69 -6.35 2.69
CA SER A 160 -5.77 -5.65 2.00
C SER A 160 -6.75 -6.63 1.37
N PHE A 161 -7.92 -6.11 1.03
CA PHE A 161 -8.78 -6.79 0.08
C PHE A 161 -8.10 -6.81 -1.28
N ALA A 162 -8.21 -7.95 -1.95
CA ALA A 162 -7.80 -8.13 -3.32
C ALA A 162 -9.03 -8.44 -4.18
N THR A 163 -8.83 -8.53 -5.48
CA THR A 163 -9.76 -9.17 -6.40
C THR A 163 -8.90 -10.00 -7.33
N TYR A 164 -9.22 -11.29 -7.44
CA TYR A 164 -8.53 -12.19 -8.34
C TYR A 164 -9.51 -12.84 -9.32
N ASP A 165 -9.31 -12.57 -10.60
CA ASP A 165 -10.01 -13.26 -11.67
C ASP A 165 -9.16 -14.44 -12.14
N ALA A 166 -9.61 -15.66 -11.84
CA ALA A 166 -8.88 -16.88 -12.20
C ALA A 166 -8.84 -17.15 -13.72
N GLU A 167 -9.77 -16.62 -14.51
CA GLU A 167 -9.78 -16.79 -15.97
C GLU A 167 -8.69 -15.94 -16.61
N THR A 168 -8.61 -14.67 -16.23
CA THR A 168 -7.63 -13.71 -16.76
C THR A 168 -6.33 -13.66 -15.97
N ARG A 169 -6.29 -14.32 -14.82
CA ARG A 169 -5.21 -14.24 -13.80
C ARG A 169 -4.97 -12.81 -13.31
N SER A 170 -5.96 -11.93 -13.43
CA SER A 170 -5.83 -10.54 -13.02
C SER A 170 -5.97 -10.44 -11.50
N LEU A 171 -4.92 -9.97 -10.84
CA LEU A 171 -4.90 -9.62 -9.43
C LEU A 171 -4.89 -8.11 -9.30
N ARG A 172 -5.80 -7.56 -8.48
CA ARG A 172 -5.86 -6.13 -8.14
C ARG A 172 -6.01 -5.97 -6.64
N TYR A 173 -5.36 -4.97 -6.06
CA TYR A 173 -5.49 -4.65 -4.63
C TYR A 173 -5.31 -3.16 -4.37
N ASP A 174 -6.02 -2.65 -3.36
CA ASP A 174 -5.85 -1.31 -2.78
C ASP A 174 -5.68 -1.44 -1.27
N GLN A 175 -4.46 -1.27 -0.79
CA GLN A 175 -4.11 -1.25 0.63
C GLN A 175 -4.06 0.19 1.12
N ARG A 176 -5.04 0.59 1.92
CA ARG A 176 -5.03 1.87 2.64
C ARG A 176 -4.41 1.68 4.00
N ASN A 177 -3.29 2.37 4.25
CA ASN A 177 -2.56 2.28 5.52
C ASN A 177 -3.04 3.28 6.57
N GLY A 178 -4.02 4.12 6.23
CA GLY A 178 -4.60 5.11 7.13
C GLY A 178 -4.23 6.54 6.74
N PHE A 179 -4.27 7.43 7.72
CA PHE A 179 -3.88 8.83 7.52
C PHE A 179 -2.36 8.99 7.59
N CYS A 180 -1.81 9.78 6.67
CA CYS A 180 -0.42 10.23 6.67
C CYS A 180 -0.36 11.75 6.75
N ALA A 181 0.58 12.26 7.55
CA ALA A 181 1.03 13.63 7.44
C ALA A 181 1.85 13.84 6.14
N TYR A 182 1.64 14.98 5.47
CA TYR A 182 2.43 15.44 4.32
C TYR A 182 2.60 16.97 4.28
#